data_AF-A0A5K1JXA7-F1
#
_entry.id   AF-A0A5K1JXA7-F1
#
_cell.length_a   1.000
_cell.length_b   1.000
_cell.length_c   1.000
_cell.angle_alpha   90.00
_cell.angle_beta   90.00
_cell.angle_gamma   90.00
#
_symmetry.space_group_name_H-M   'P 1'
#
loop_
_entity.id
_entity.type
_entity.pdbx_description
1 polymer ?
#
loop_
_entity_poly.entity_id
_entity_poly.type
_entity_poly.pdbx_seq_one_letter_code
_entity_poly.pdbx_strand_id
1 'polypeptide(L)'
;MPLKDALGLDFVNQLMVDNDERAATLVAVSNKYYALSAASALFKHAELRLNVRFAASSLLIRYTQVEGTMMIDSDTARNLELVGNLSVRKSAHSLFGLLNHTYTAMGSRLLRVNILAPITG
;
A
#
# COMPACT_ATOMS: atom_id res chain seq x y z
N MET A 1 6.90 21.62 -20.07
CA MET A 1 5.63 20.88 -19.89
C MET A 1 5.34 20.74 -18.39
N PRO A 2 4.88 21.80 -17.70
CA PRO A 2 4.77 21.85 -16.22
C PRO A 2 3.33 21.65 -15.68
N LEU A 3 2.34 21.41 -16.55
CA LEU A 3 0.92 21.44 -16.20
C LEU A 3 0.38 20.15 -15.55
N LYS A 4 1.14 19.04 -15.54
CA LYS A 4 0.69 17.76 -14.94
C LYS A 4 1.11 17.62 -13.48
N ASP A 5 2.17 18.30 -13.08
CA ASP A 5 2.82 18.16 -11.77
C ASP A 5 1.93 18.73 -10.65
N ALA A 6 1.28 19.87 -10.90
CA ALA A 6 0.41 20.55 -9.93
C ALA A 6 -0.87 19.76 -9.64
N LEU A 7 -1.50 19.17 -10.67
CA LEU A 7 -2.80 18.52 -10.53
C LEU A 7 -2.79 17.35 -9.55
N GLY A 8 -1.69 16.58 -9.50
CA GLY A 8 -1.58 15.44 -8.59
C GLY A 8 -1.31 15.86 -7.15
N LEU A 9 -0.47 16.89 -6.95
CA LEU A 9 -0.20 17.43 -5.63
C LEU A 9 -1.44 18.12 -5.05
N ASP A 10 -2.15 18.92 -5.85
CA ASP A 10 -3.40 19.58 -5.47
C ASP A 10 -4.46 18.55 -5.08
N PHE A 11 -4.57 17.46 -5.83
CA PHE A 11 -5.50 16.37 -5.55
C PHE A 11 -5.19 15.69 -4.20
N VAL A 12 -3.92 15.35 -3.95
CA VAL A 12 -3.49 14.80 -2.66
C VAL A 12 -3.76 15.80 -1.54
N ASN A 13 -3.46 17.08 -1.76
CA ASN A 13 -3.65 18.14 -0.78
C ASN A 13 -5.12 18.37 -0.40
N GLN A 14 -6.05 18.23 -1.36
CA GLN A 14 -7.49 18.37 -1.15
C GLN A 14 -8.11 17.20 -0.36
N LEU A 15 -7.65 15.97 -0.60
CA LEU A 15 -8.23 14.78 0.02
C LEU A 15 -7.59 14.39 1.34
N MET A 16 -6.34 14.79 1.56
CA MET A 16 -5.59 14.41 2.75
C MET A 16 -6.17 15.07 4.02
N VAL A 17 -6.33 14.28 5.06
CA VAL A 17 -6.77 14.75 6.38
C VAL A 17 -5.80 15.78 6.97
N ASP A 18 -6.35 16.73 7.72
CA ASP A 18 -5.56 17.70 8.48
C ASP A 18 -5.00 17.05 9.75
N ASN A 19 -3.73 16.67 9.70
CA ASN A 19 -2.96 16.15 10.83
C ASN A 19 -1.57 16.79 10.89
N ASP A 20 -0.83 16.56 11.98
CA ASP A 20 0.51 17.13 12.19
C ASP A 20 1.52 16.67 11.12
N GLU A 21 1.29 15.52 10.49
CA GLU A 21 2.13 14.94 9.44
C GLU A 21 1.86 15.49 8.03
N ARG A 22 0.78 16.28 7.85
CA ARG A 22 0.31 16.75 6.54
C ARG A 22 1.39 17.57 5.83
N ALA A 23 1.98 18.54 6.52
CA ALA A 23 3.02 19.39 5.94
C ALA A 23 4.25 18.57 5.53
N ALA A 24 4.71 17.67 6.39
CA ALA A 24 5.86 16.80 6.12
C ALA A 24 5.60 15.89 4.91
N THR A 25 4.40 15.30 4.83
CA THR A 25 3.98 14.45 3.71
C THR A 25 3.96 15.22 2.39
N LEU A 26 3.37 16.43 2.36
CA LEU A 26 3.33 17.27 1.15
C LEU A 26 4.73 17.63 0.66
N VAL A 27 5.64 17.99 1.57
CA VAL A 27 7.04 18.27 1.23
C VAL A 27 7.71 17.02 0.66
N ALA A 28 7.52 15.85 1.28
CA ALA A 28 8.14 14.59 0.85
C ALA A 28 7.68 14.14 -0.56
N VAL A 29 6.42 14.38 -0.92
CA VAL A 29 5.86 13.97 -2.22
C VAL A 29 5.99 15.04 -3.32
N SER A 30 6.30 16.29 -2.97
CA SER A 30 6.31 17.44 -3.90
C SER A 30 7.15 17.22 -5.16
N ASN A 31 8.27 16.49 -5.05
CA ASN A 31 9.17 16.18 -6.16
C ASN A 31 9.00 14.74 -6.70
N LYS A 32 7.96 14.02 -6.29
CA LYS A 32 7.71 12.61 -6.66
C LYS A 32 6.65 12.51 -7.76
N TYR A 33 6.95 13.09 -8.91
CA TYR A 33 6.02 13.19 -10.05
C TYR A 33 5.34 11.86 -10.42
N TYR A 34 6.12 10.77 -10.54
CA TYR A 34 5.57 9.46 -10.90
C TYR A 34 4.63 8.90 -9.83
N ALA A 35 4.95 9.09 -8.55
CA ALA A 35 4.10 8.65 -7.45
C ALA A 35 2.78 9.44 -7.40
N LEU A 36 2.85 10.77 -7.52
CA LEU A 36 1.67 11.64 -7.58
C LEU A 36 0.78 11.33 -8.78
N SER A 37 1.38 11.10 -9.94
CA SER A 37 0.66 10.73 -11.17
C SER A 37 -0.03 9.37 -11.03
N ALA A 38 0.67 8.37 -10.49
CA ALA A 38 0.11 7.04 -10.26
C ALA A 38 -1.03 7.07 -9.22
N ALA A 39 -0.84 7.79 -8.12
CA ALA A 39 -1.88 7.98 -7.11
C ALA A 39 -3.12 8.66 -7.71
N SER A 40 -2.94 9.75 -8.45
CA SER A 40 -4.03 10.48 -9.11
C SER A 40 -4.81 9.59 -10.09
N ALA A 41 -4.09 8.78 -10.88
CA ALA A 41 -4.70 7.84 -11.81
C ALA A 41 -5.50 6.75 -11.07
N LEU A 42 -4.97 6.22 -9.95
CA LEU A 42 -5.65 5.24 -9.11
C LEU A 42 -6.95 5.81 -8.54
N PHE A 43 -6.91 7.02 -7.99
CA PHE A 43 -8.10 7.66 -7.43
C PHE A 43 -9.15 7.96 -8.51
N LYS A 44 -8.74 8.51 -9.66
CA LYS A 44 -9.65 8.72 -10.80
C LYS A 44 -10.27 7.40 -11.29
N HIS A 45 -9.50 6.32 -11.29
CA HIS A 45 -10.05 5.00 -11.63
C HIS A 45 -11.09 4.54 -10.59
N ALA A 46 -10.82 4.72 -9.30
CA ALA A 46 -11.77 4.39 -8.25
C ALA A 46 -13.07 5.20 -8.37
N GLU A 47 -12.98 6.50 -8.69
CA GLU A 47 -14.15 7.36 -8.92
C GLU A 47 -14.95 6.91 -10.14
N LEU A 48 -14.28 6.74 -11.29
CA LEU A 48 -14.94 6.52 -12.57
C LEU A 48 -15.40 5.07 -12.79
N ARG A 49 -14.67 4.08 -12.25
CA ARG A 49 -14.92 2.65 -12.52
C ARG A 49 -15.49 1.90 -11.33
N LEU A 50 -15.14 2.31 -10.11
CA LEU A 50 -15.63 1.68 -8.88
C LEU A 50 -16.75 2.48 -8.21
N ASN A 51 -17.12 3.66 -8.76
CA ASN A 51 -18.13 4.57 -8.22
C ASN A 51 -17.86 4.97 -6.76
N VAL A 52 -16.59 5.10 -6.39
CA VAL A 52 -16.15 5.56 -5.07
C VAL A 52 -16.18 7.08 -5.04
N ARG A 53 -16.62 7.68 -3.93
CA ARG A 53 -16.55 9.13 -3.72
C ARG A 53 -15.68 9.44 -2.52
N PHE A 54 -14.76 10.37 -2.68
CA PHE A 54 -13.88 10.84 -1.60
C PHE A 54 -14.36 12.20 -1.10
N ALA A 55 -14.59 12.32 0.20
CA ALA A 55 -14.85 13.62 0.81
C ALA A 55 -13.54 14.41 0.94
N ALA A 56 -13.61 15.74 0.93
CA ALA A 56 -12.46 16.58 1.23
C ALA A 56 -11.91 16.26 2.63
N SER A 57 -10.59 16.28 2.77
CA SER A 57 -9.88 15.99 4.02
C SER A 57 -10.26 14.66 4.71
N SER A 58 -10.65 13.64 3.94
CA SER A 58 -11.12 12.35 4.48
C SER A 58 -10.11 11.21 4.43
N LEU A 59 -9.00 11.37 3.69
CA LEU A 59 -8.03 10.32 3.45
C LEU A 59 -6.77 10.51 4.29
N LEU A 60 -6.33 9.45 4.96
CA LEU A 60 -5.02 9.41 5.60
C LEU A 60 -3.96 9.01 4.56
N ILE A 61 -3.32 10.01 3.96
CA ILE A 61 -2.25 9.81 2.98
C ILE A 61 -0.91 9.98 3.69
N ARG A 62 -0.02 8.99 3.53
CA ARG A 62 1.35 9.04 4.05
C ARG A 62 2.34 8.62 2.98
N TYR A 63 3.49 9.28 2.99
CA TYR A 63 4.65 8.85 2.21
C TYR A 63 5.56 8.01 3.12
N THR A 64 5.86 6.78 2.70
CA THR A 64 6.70 5.86 3.47
C THR A 64 7.82 5.36 2.56
N GLN A 65 9.06 5.48 3.03
CA GLN A 65 10.22 4.88 2.37
C GLN A 65 10.25 3.38 2.68
N VAL A 66 10.84 2.59 1.77
CA VAL A 66 11.01 1.14 1.99
C VAL A 66 12.19 0.95 2.94
N GLU A 67 11.93 1.11 4.23
CA GLU A 67 12.90 0.94 5.31
C GLU A 67 12.27 0.16 6.48
N GLY A 68 13.09 -0.51 7.29
CA GLY A 68 12.64 -1.23 8.49
C GLY A 68 12.04 -2.61 8.22
N THR A 69 12.01 -3.07 6.96
CA THR A 69 11.56 -4.42 6.59
C THR A 69 12.53 -5.10 5.64
N MET A 70 12.67 -6.41 5.76
CA MET A 70 13.42 -7.25 4.83
C MET A 70 12.72 -7.27 3.47
N MET A 71 13.46 -6.93 2.41
CA MET A 71 12.96 -7.05 1.05
C MET A 71 12.93 -8.52 0.63
N ILE A 72 11.75 -9.02 0.27
CA ILE A 72 11.55 -10.35 -0.29
C ILE A 72 11.01 -10.20 -1.70
N ASP A 73 11.75 -10.66 -2.70
CA ASP A 73 11.29 -10.65 -4.08
C ASP A 73 10.22 -11.73 -4.33
N SER A 74 9.51 -11.61 -5.46
CA SER A 74 8.40 -12.50 -5.79
C SER A 74 8.82 -13.96 -6.00
N ASP A 75 10.05 -14.22 -6.44
CA ASP A 75 10.54 -15.57 -6.67
C ASP A 75 10.94 -16.22 -5.36
N THR A 76 11.63 -15.49 -4.47
CA THR A 76 11.91 -15.93 -3.10
C THR A 76 10.64 -16.23 -2.33
N ALA A 77 9.64 -15.33 -2.36
CA ALA A 77 8.36 -15.53 -1.68
C ALA A 77 7.61 -16.78 -2.17
N ARG A 78 7.77 -17.11 -3.46
CA ARG A 78 7.16 -18.28 -4.10
C ARG A 78 7.92 -19.57 -3.78
N ASN A 79 9.25 -19.56 -3.90
CA ASN A 79 10.12 -20.71 -3.67
C ASN A 79 10.07 -21.18 -2.21
N LEU A 80 9.88 -20.23 -1.28
CA LEU A 80 9.69 -20.52 0.14
C LEU A 80 8.23 -20.80 0.53
N GLU A 81 7.30 -20.77 -0.44
CA GLU A 81 5.86 -20.95 -0.22
C GLU A 81 5.33 -20.10 0.95
N LEU A 82 5.71 -18.81 1.00
CA LEU A 82 5.45 -17.97 2.18
C LEU A 82 3.96 -17.77 2.44
N VAL A 83 3.17 -17.50 1.39
CA VAL A 83 1.74 -17.17 1.49
C VAL A 83 0.83 -18.11 0.70
N GLY A 84 1.42 -19.04 -0.04
CA GLY A 84 0.69 -20.00 -0.86
C GLY A 84 1.61 -21.08 -1.41
N ASN A 85 1.06 -22.26 -1.59
CA ASN A 85 1.76 -23.42 -2.14
C ASN A 85 1.82 -23.35 -3.68
N LEU A 86 2.92 -23.84 -4.24
CA LEU A 86 3.18 -23.88 -5.69
C LEU A 86 2.29 -24.87 -6.45
N SER A 87 1.98 -26.02 -5.83
CA SER A 87 1.22 -27.11 -6.45
C SER A 87 -0.30 -26.92 -6.32
N VAL A 88 -0.77 -26.45 -5.15
CA VAL A 88 -2.20 -26.25 -4.87
C VAL A 88 -2.42 -24.90 -4.21
N ARG A 89 -2.91 -23.92 -4.97
CA ARG A 89 -3.09 -22.51 -4.52
C ARG A 89 -3.95 -22.34 -3.25
N LYS A 90 -4.83 -23.29 -2.93
CA LYS A 90 -5.69 -23.29 -1.73
C LYS A 90 -5.21 -24.22 -0.60
N SER A 91 -4.00 -24.77 -0.74
CA SER A 91 -3.42 -25.67 0.24
C SER A 91 -3.00 -24.90 1.50
N ALA A 92 -3.21 -25.53 2.66
CA ALA A 92 -2.65 -25.05 3.93
C ALA A 92 -1.13 -25.29 4.04
N HIS A 93 -0.53 -26.03 3.10
CA HIS A 93 0.92 -26.27 3.04
C HIS A 93 1.67 -25.03 2.52
N SER A 94 1.72 -23.99 3.34
CA SER A 94 2.53 -22.78 3.17
C SER A 94 2.90 -22.26 4.56
N LEU A 95 3.91 -21.40 4.68
CA LEU A 95 4.25 -20.80 5.98
C LEU A 95 3.06 -20.06 6.59
N PHE A 96 2.34 -19.28 5.77
CA PHE A 96 1.11 -18.62 6.17
C PHE A 96 0.02 -19.61 6.60
N GLY A 97 -0.18 -20.71 5.87
CA GLY A 97 -1.17 -21.72 6.22
C GLY A 97 -0.86 -22.41 7.55
N LEU A 98 0.42 -22.64 7.85
CA LEU A 98 0.88 -23.19 9.12
C LEU A 98 0.69 -22.22 10.30
N LEU A 99 0.95 -20.93 10.10
CA LEU A 99 0.93 -19.94 11.18
C LEU A 99 -0.45 -19.28 11.40
N ASN A 100 -1.35 -19.37 10.42
CA ASN A 100 -2.62 -18.64 10.46
C ASN A 100 -3.68 -19.31 11.35
N HIS A 101 -3.55 -19.12 12.65
CA HIS A 101 -4.55 -19.44 13.67
C HIS A 101 -5.36 -18.21 14.12
N THR A 102 -5.48 -17.20 13.26
CA THR A 102 -6.19 -15.96 13.60
C THR A 102 -7.71 -16.15 13.53
N TYR A 103 -8.44 -15.56 14.47
CA TYR A 103 -9.90 -15.67 14.53
C TYR A 103 -10.64 -14.66 13.64
N THR A 104 -9.94 -13.63 13.14
CA THR A 104 -10.55 -12.56 12.35
C THR A 104 -9.88 -12.44 10.99
N ALA A 105 -10.66 -12.07 9.98
CA ALA A 105 -10.15 -11.86 8.65
C ALA A 105 -9.13 -10.69 8.57
N MET A 106 -9.17 -9.77 9.54
CA MET A 106 -8.16 -8.71 9.67
C MET A 106 -6.85 -9.24 10.27
N GLY A 107 -6.91 -10.09 11.29
CA GLY A 107 -5.72 -10.76 11.84
C GLY A 107 -5.00 -11.59 10.78
N SER A 108 -5.75 -12.33 9.97
CA SER A 108 -5.21 -13.12 8.87
C SER A 108 -4.51 -12.25 7.80
N ARG A 109 -5.08 -11.07 7.48
CA ARG A 109 -4.45 -10.10 6.58
C ARG A 109 -3.16 -9.53 7.16
N LEU A 110 -3.16 -9.16 8.45
CA LEU A 110 -1.99 -8.62 9.14
C LEU A 110 -0.84 -9.64 9.18
N LEU A 111 -1.14 -10.90 9.54
CA LEU A 111 -0.15 -11.98 9.52
C LEU A 111 0.48 -12.16 8.14
N ARG A 112 -0.33 -12.11 7.07
CA ARG A 112 0.17 -12.21 5.70
C ARG A 112 1.14 -11.09 5.36
N VAL A 113 0.84 -9.85 5.74
CA VAL A 113 1.72 -8.69 5.52
C VAL A 113 3.04 -8.87 6.28
N ASN A 114 2.98 -9.28 7.55
CA ASN A 114 4.18 -9.49 8.37
C ASN A 114 5.09 -10.61 7.85
N ILE A 115 4.52 -11.66 7.24
CA ILE A 115 5.30 -12.72 6.60
C ILE A 115 6.02 -12.21 5.34
N LEU A 116 5.38 -11.34 4.55
CA LEU A 116 5.94 -10.83 3.29
C LEU A 116 6.91 -9.66 3.48
N ALA A 117 6.83 -8.95 4.60
CA ALA A 117 7.72 -7.85 4.95
C ALA A 117 8.15 -7.94 6.43
N PRO A 118 9.01 -8.92 6.79
CA PRO A 118 9.50 -9.08 8.16
C PRO A 118 10.28 -7.85 8.63
N ILE A 119 10.15 -7.47 9.90
CA ILE A 119 10.87 -6.32 10.45
C ILE A 119 12.37 -6.60 10.61
N THR A 120 13.22 -5.64 10.27
CA THR A 120 14.66 -5.66 10.58
C THR A 120 14.86 -4.94 11.91
N GLY A 121 14.87 -5.68 13.01
CA GLY A 121 15.17 -5.14 14.34
C GLY A 121 16.62 -4.70 14.49
#